data_AF-A0A9F2RAV0-F1
#
_entry.id   AF-A0A9F2RAV0-F1
#
_cell.length_a   1.000
_cell.length_b   1.000
_cell.length_c   1.000
_cell.angle_alpha   90.00
_cell.angle_beta   90.00
_cell.angle_gamma   90.00
#
_symmetry.space_group_name_H-M   'P 1'
#
loop_
_entity.id
_entity.type
_entity.pdbx_description
1 polymer ?
#
loop_
_entity_poly.entity_id
_entity_poly.type
_entity_poly.pdbx_seq_one_letter_code
_entity_poly.pdbx_strand_id
1 'polypeptide(L)'
;MYDSFCNSNVKSWLAALLSSLSFFFFQVSPEWVILSHSPLRLFHQFHDKCVLVCGQGPVEENARDLGFQHVLTIEDIRKAFPLLDMVDQKRRPKELPPPTIDFPTIEGIILLGEPVRWETSLQLIIDILLSNGNPGVELASVPYPHLPILACNMDLLWMAEAKMPRFGHGTFLVCLENIYKKMTGKELKYEALLGKPSTVTYRYAEHVLKQQMESCGWSSPLCQLYAVGDNPMADIYGANLYNRYLQTQAEVNVTAMAAEREKHLEIQRDCSVSVSSAKSCHSILVCTGVYNPHGDMPTGQENILETVSHGHRDFHFDPNLVEASHVVHDVNDAVELVFQKENWKQE
;
A
#
# COMPACT_ATOMS: atom_id res chain seq x y z
N MET A 1 7.86 10.61 -21.80
CA MET A 1 6.96 9.64 -21.15
C MET A 1 6.77 9.94 -19.65
N TYR A 2 7.74 10.58 -18.97
CA TYR A 2 7.60 11.07 -17.58
C TYR A 2 6.83 12.41 -17.44
N ASP A 3 6.79 13.27 -18.48
CA ASP A 3 6.08 14.55 -18.39
C ASP A 3 4.53 14.42 -18.38
N SER A 4 4.00 13.23 -18.68
CA SER A 4 2.56 12.96 -18.61
C SER A 4 2.05 12.70 -17.18
N PHE A 5 2.95 12.53 -16.20
CA PHE A 5 2.61 12.22 -14.81
C PHE A 5 1.95 13.38 -14.04
N CYS A 6 1.96 14.59 -14.59
CA CYS A 6 1.71 15.81 -13.81
C CYS A 6 0.27 16.36 -13.84
N ASN A 7 -0.68 15.82 -14.61
CA ASN A 7 -1.97 16.52 -14.81
C ASN A 7 -3.23 15.64 -14.98
N SER A 8 -3.16 14.35 -14.67
CA SER A 8 -4.33 13.47 -14.74
C SER A 8 -4.37 12.56 -13.53
N ASN A 9 -5.54 12.46 -12.90
CA ASN A 9 -5.86 11.47 -11.87
C ASN A 9 -5.23 10.11 -12.25
N VAL A 10 -4.31 9.63 -11.40
CA VAL A 10 -3.46 8.46 -11.67
C VAL A 10 -4.29 7.23 -12.05
N LYS A 11 -5.47 7.06 -11.44
CA LYS A 11 -6.39 5.97 -11.78
C LYS A 11 -6.97 6.11 -13.19
N SER A 12 -7.36 7.32 -13.58
CA SER A 12 -7.92 7.59 -14.91
C SER A 12 -6.88 7.37 -16.00
N TRP A 13 -5.65 7.80 -15.75
CA TRP A 13 -4.54 7.55 -16.66
C TRP A 13 -4.22 6.06 -16.77
N LEU A 14 -4.13 5.34 -15.65
CA LEU A 14 -3.83 3.91 -15.66
C LEU A 14 -4.94 3.11 -16.35
N ALA A 15 -6.19 3.46 -16.10
CA ALA A 15 -7.34 2.87 -16.80
C ALA A 15 -7.28 3.11 -18.31
N ALA A 16 -6.93 4.33 -18.75
CA ALA A 16 -6.76 4.66 -20.16
C ALA A 16 -5.56 3.90 -20.78
N LEU A 17 -4.44 3.79 -20.06
CA LEU A 17 -3.28 3.01 -20.49
C LEU A 17 -3.65 1.55 -20.66
N LEU A 18 -4.29 0.94 -19.66
CA LEU A 18 -4.75 -0.46 -19.72
C LEU A 18 -5.73 -0.68 -20.88
N SER A 19 -6.65 0.26 -21.09
CA SER A 19 -7.60 0.22 -22.22
C SER A 19 -6.92 0.37 -23.59
N SER A 20 -5.73 0.99 -23.64
CA SER A 20 -4.97 1.19 -24.87
C SER A 20 -4.03 0.03 -25.22
N LEU A 21 -3.76 -0.86 -24.25
CA LEU A 21 -2.97 -2.06 -24.50
C LEU A 21 -3.77 -3.00 -25.40
N SER A 22 -3.19 -3.37 -26.55
CA SER A 22 -3.81 -4.19 -27.60
C SER A 22 -4.30 -5.58 -27.16
N PHE A 23 -4.03 -5.97 -25.91
CA PHE A 23 -4.49 -7.20 -25.29
C PHE A 23 -5.92 -7.08 -24.70
N PHE A 24 -6.35 -5.89 -24.27
CA PHE A 24 -7.68 -5.67 -23.71
C PHE A 24 -8.63 -5.20 -24.82
N PHE A 25 -9.52 -6.09 -25.29
CA PHE A 25 -10.60 -5.72 -26.22
C PHE A 25 -11.75 -4.94 -25.56
N PHE A 26 -11.57 -4.44 -24.34
CA PHE A 26 -12.58 -3.70 -23.58
C PHE A 26 -11.98 -2.52 -22.83
N GLN A 27 -12.81 -1.51 -22.57
CA GLN A 27 -12.42 -0.33 -21.78
C GLN A 27 -12.40 -0.67 -20.29
N VAL A 28 -11.29 -0.37 -19.63
CA VAL A 28 -11.13 -0.47 -18.18
C VAL A 28 -11.66 0.82 -17.55
N SER A 29 -12.64 0.71 -16.65
CA SER A 29 -13.10 1.86 -15.87
C SER A 29 -12.06 2.25 -14.79
N PRO A 30 -11.84 3.56 -14.52
CA PRO A 30 -11.01 4.00 -13.39
C PRO A 30 -11.48 3.46 -12.03
N GLU A 31 -12.77 3.14 -11.91
CA GLU A 31 -13.35 2.53 -10.70
C GLU A 31 -12.85 1.10 -10.46
N TRP A 32 -12.37 0.42 -11.51
CA TRP A 32 -11.81 -0.92 -11.42
C TRP A 32 -10.34 -0.93 -11.00
N VAL A 33 -9.70 0.24 -11.02
CA VAL A 33 -8.30 0.41 -10.67
C VAL A 33 -8.14 0.64 -9.17
N ILE A 34 -7.45 -0.30 -8.53
CA ILE A 34 -7.08 -0.22 -7.12
C ILE A 34 -5.57 -0.01 -7.03
N LEU A 35 -5.21 1.17 -6.52
CA LEU A 35 -3.82 1.52 -6.22
C LEU A 35 -3.52 1.21 -4.74
N SER A 36 -2.24 1.16 -4.40
CA SER A 36 -1.72 0.87 -3.06
C SER A 36 -2.36 1.75 -1.96
N HIS A 37 -2.64 3.02 -2.27
CA HIS A 37 -3.29 3.98 -1.37
C HIS A 37 -4.83 4.00 -1.45
N SER A 38 -5.47 3.27 -2.37
CA SER A 38 -6.93 3.27 -2.51
C SER A 38 -7.70 2.87 -1.25
N PRO A 39 -7.21 1.92 -0.41
CA PRO A 39 -7.90 1.58 0.82
C PRO A 39 -8.07 2.74 1.81
N LEU A 40 -7.28 3.81 1.70
CA LEU A 40 -7.44 5.02 2.52
C LEU A 40 -8.81 5.70 2.39
N ARG A 41 -9.61 5.38 1.36
CA ARG A 41 -11.01 5.81 1.28
C ARG A 41 -11.85 5.34 2.47
N LEU A 42 -11.45 4.26 3.12
CA LEU A 42 -12.14 3.71 4.29
C LEU A 42 -11.68 4.34 5.60
N PHE A 43 -10.64 5.20 5.58
CA PHE A 43 -9.98 5.73 6.77
C PHE A 43 -10.61 7.06 7.21
N HIS A 44 -11.94 7.08 7.35
CA HIS A 44 -12.72 8.29 7.62
C HIS A 44 -12.26 9.05 8.88
N GLN A 45 -11.75 8.35 9.90
CA GLN A 45 -11.21 8.96 11.11
C GLN A 45 -9.99 9.88 10.90
N PHE A 46 -9.37 9.84 9.72
CA PHE A 46 -8.26 10.71 9.34
C PHE A 46 -8.64 11.76 8.29
N HIS A 47 -9.84 11.68 7.69
CA HIS A 47 -10.22 12.55 6.57
C HIS A 47 -10.33 14.02 6.97
N ASP A 48 -10.75 14.31 8.21
CA ASP A 48 -10.88 15.66 8.75
C ASP A 48 -9.62 16.17 9.45
N LYS A 49 -8.56 15.35 9.53
CA LYS A 49 -7.30 15.72 10.20
C LYS A 49 -6.37 16.47 9.26
N CYS A 50 -5.52 17.35 9.81
CA CYS A 50 -4.43 17.94 9.05
C CYS A 50 -3.30 16.91 8.83
N VAL A 51 -3.17 16.38 7.62
CA VAL A 51 -2.21 15.32 7.29
C VAL A 51 -1.06 15.82 6.44
N LEU A 52 0.15 15.37 6.77
CA LEU A 52 1.32 15.51 5.90
C LEU A 52 1.36 14.34 4.93
N VAL A 53 1.38 14.61 3.63
CA VAL A 53 1.42 13.60 2.58
C VAL A 53 2.78 13.63 1.89
N CYS A 54 3.38 12.44 1.75
CA CYS A 54 4.67 12.23 1.12
C CYS A 54 4.58 11.11 0.07
N GLY A 55 5.26 11.30 -1.07
CA GLY A 55 5.34 10.33 -2.16
C GLY A 55 5.73 10.98 -3.48
N GLN A 56 5.41 10.30 -4.58
CA GLN A 56 5.64 10.76 -5.95
C GLN A 56 4.33 11.11 -6.68
N GLY A 57 4.42 12.03 -7.64
CA GLY A 57 3.29 12.48 -8.45
C GLY A 57 2.40 13.52 -7.75
N PRO A 58 1.13 13.65 -8.15
CA PRO A 58 0.19 14.65 -7.62
C PRO A 58 -0.34 14.21 -6.24
N VAL A 59 0.54 14.15 -5.23
CA VAL A 59 0.23 13.59 -3.91
C VAL A 59 -0.91 14.30 -3.18
N GLU A 60 -1.05 15.62 -3.37
CA GLU A 60 -2.14 16.39 -2.77
C GLU A 60 -3.48 16.03 -3.41
N GLU A 61 -3.57 16.01 -4.74
CA GLU A 61 -4.77 15.62 -5.48
C GLU A 61 -5.19 14.19 -5.13
N ASN A 62 -4.22 13.26 -5.12
CA ASN A 62 -4.47 11.87 -4.73
C ASN A 62 -5.05 11.77 -3.31
N ALA A 63 -4.54 12.52 -2.34
CA ALA A 63 -5.08 12.53 -0.99
C ALA A 63 -6.50 13.14 -0.94
N ARG A 64 -6.75 14.25 -1.63
CA ARG A 64 -8.08 14.88 -1.68
C ARG A 64 -9.12 13.95 -2.33
N ASP A 65 -8.75 13.25 -3.40
CA ASP A 65 -9.59 12.25 -4.08
C ASP A 65 -9.93 11.02 -3.23
N LEU A 66 -9.20 10.80 -2.13
CA LEU A 66 -9.46 9.76 -1.15
C LEU A 66 -10.36 10.23 0.00
N GLY A 67 -10.62 11.54 0.12
CA GLY A 67 -11.47 12.15 1.14
C GLY A 67 -10.75 13.05 2.15
N PHE A 68 -9.42 13.20 2.07
CA PHE A 68 -8.68 14.04 3.01
C PHE A 68 -8.90 15.54 2.75
N GLN A 69 -9.38 16.26 3.76
CA GLN A 69 -9.77 17.67 3.62
C GLN A 69 -8.59 18.62 3.79
N HIS A 70 -7.71 18.34 4.75
CA HIS A 70 -6.59 19.19 5.13
C HIS A 70 -5.27 18.51 4.83
N VAL A 71 -4.72 18.81 3.65
CA VAL A 71 -3.51 18.16 3.14
C VAL A 71 -2.36 19.17 3.07
N LEU A 72 -1.22 18.79 3.63
CA LEU A 72 0.06 19.45 3.46
C LEU A 72 1.03 18.51 2.78
N THR A 73 1.96 19.06 2.00
CA THR A 73 3.01 18.30 1.33
C THR A 73 4.38 18.60 1.95
N ILE A 74 5.38 17.76 1.63
CA ILE A 74 6.79 18.02 1.96
C ILE A 74 7.24 19.40 1.47
N GLU A 75 6.73 19.84 0.31
CA GLU A 75 7.03 21.14 -0.26
C GLU A 75 6.44 22.30 0.54
N ASP A 76 5.27 22.12 1.16
CA ASP A 76 4.65 23.13 2.02
C ASP A 76 5.45 23.31 3.32
N ILE A 77 5.90 22.20 3.93
CA ILE A 77 6.79 22.24 5.09
C ILE A 77 8.09 22.96 4.74
N ARG A 78 8.67 22.64 3.58
CA ARG A 78 9.90 23.28 3.11
C ARG A 78 9.73 24.78 2.90
N LYS A 79 8.60 25.23 2.35
CA LYS A 79 8.30 26.67 2.17
C LYS A 79 8.06 27.37 3.50
N ALA A 80 7.34 26.72 4.41
CA ALA A 80 7.02 27.27 5.71
C ALA A 80 8.23 27.33 6.65
N PHE A 81 9.12 26.32 6.59
CA PHE A 81 10.29 26.17 7.45
C PHE A 81 11.56 25.91 6.61
N PRO A 82 12.03 26.89 5.82
CA PRO A 82 13.14 26.71 4.88
C PRO A 82 14.49 26.38 5.52
N LEU A 83 14.64 26.60 6.84
CA LEU A 83 15.84 26.22 7.58
C LEU A 83 15.88 24.73 7.99
N LEU A 84 14.80 23.97 7.77
CA LEU A 84 14.79 22.52 8.04
C LEU A 84 15.36 21.72 6.86
N ASP A 85 15.15 22.16 5.61
CA ASP A 85 15.69 21.49 4.40
C ASP A 85 17.05 22.07 4.00
N MET A 86 18.04 21.94 4.87
CA MET A 86 19.41 22.42 4.60
C MET A 86 20.27 21.37 3.88
N VAL A 87 19.74 20.19 3.61
CA VAL A 87 20.47 19.10 2.91
C VAL A 87 20.75 19.45 1.44
N ASP A 88 19.87 20.22 0.79
CA ASP A 88 20.11 20.74 -0.55
C ASP A 88 20.64 22.19 -0.51
N GLN A 89 21.94 22.31 -0.78
CA GLN A 89 22.63 23.60 -0.81
C GLN A 89 22.01 24.61 -1.79
N LYS A 90 21.40 24.16 -2.89
CA LYS A 90 20.80 25.05 -3.89
C LYS A 90 19.50 25.69 -3.39
N ARG A 91 18.83 25.06 -2.42
CA ARG A 91 17.56 25.53 -1.85
C ARG A 91 17.73 26.32 -0.56
N ARG A 92 18.95 26.41 -0.02
CA ARG A 92 19.22 27.16 1.21
C ARG A 92 18.88 28.64 1.04
N PRO A 93 18.14 29.24 1.97
CA PRO A 93 17.85 30.67 1.91
C PRO A 93 19.15 31.47 2.08
N LYS A 94 19.28 32.55 1.31
CA LYS A 94 20.45 33.46 1.37
C LYS A 94 20.39 34.44 2.55
N GLU A 95 19.18 34.69 3.03
CA GLU A 95 18.87 35.60 4.13
C GLU A 95 18.06 34.84 5.18
N LEU A 96 18.03 35.36 6.41
CA LEU A 96 17.25 34.74 7.47
C LEU A 96 15.75 34.87 7.13
N PRO A 97 15.02 33.75 6.99
CA PRO A 97 13.60 33.79 6.69
C PRO A 97 12.82 34.31 7.91
N PRO A 98 11.69 35.00 7.68
CA PRO A 98 10.83 35.44 8.79
C PRO A 98 10.30 34.22 9.56
N PRO A 99 9.98 34.38 10.86
CA PRO A 99 9.34 33.33 11.63
C PRO A 99 8.02 32.89 10.99
N THR A 100 7.78 31.58 10.99
CA THR A 100 6.51 31.00 10.57
C THR A 100 5.45 31.30 11.62
N ILE A 101 4.33 31.89 11.20
CA ILE A 101 3.21 32.25 12.07
C ILE A 101 2.00 31.40 11.66
N ASP A 102 1.24 30.90 12.64
CA ASP A 102 -0.02 30.17 12.44
C ASP A 102 0.05 28.95 11.50
N PHE A 103 1.19 28.24 11.49
CA PHE A 103 1.29 27.00 10.73
C PHE A 103 0.38 25.93 11.36
N PRO A 104 -0.48 25.26 10.56
CA PRO A 104 -1.38 24.23 11.09
C PRO A 104 -0.59 23.05 11.67
N THR A 105 -0.99 22.58 12.84
CA THR A 105 -0.40 21.39 13.46
C THR A 105 -0.77 20.15 12.67
N ILE A 106 0.22 19.38 12.25
CA ILE A 106 0.01 18.10 11.58
C ILE A 106 -0.41 17.03 12.60
N GLU A 107 -1.44 16.27 12.28
CA GLU A 107 -2.06 15.26 13.14
C GLU A 107 -1.84 13.83 12.64
N GLY A 108 -1.23 13.66 11.47
CA GLY A 108 -0.89 12.36 10.90
C GLY A 108 -0.03 12.48 9.65
N ILE A 109 0.65 11.38 9.31
CA ILE A 109 1.52 11.31 8.12
C ILE A 109 1.03 10.19 7.20
N ILE A 110 0.90 10.49 5.91
CA ILE A 110 0.52 9.53 4.88
C ILE A 110 1.68 9.38 3.90
N LEU A 111 2.20 8.16 3.81
CA LEU A 111 3.27 7.80 2.89
C LEU A 111 2.64 7.04 1.72
N LEU A 112 2.33 7.75 0.63
CA LEU A 112 1.68 7.18 -0.55
C LEU A 112 2.63 6.29 -1.38
N GLY A 113 3.93 6.52 -1.26
CA GLY A 113 5.00 5.83 -1.98
C GLY A 113 6.36 6.49 -1.68
N GLU A 114 7.44 6.00 -2.30
CA GLU A 114 8.76 6.61 -2.15
C GLU A 114 8.79 8.02 -2.76
N PRO A 115 9.25 9.06 -2.03
CA PRO A 115 9.43 10.38 -2.61
C PRO A 115 10.67 10.42 -3.52
N VAL A 116 10.78 11.48 -4.33
CA VAL A 116 12.08 11.87 -4.90
C VAL A 116 12.83 12.66 -3.82
N ARG A 117 14.16 12.53 -3.76
CA ARG A 117 15.02 13.17 -2.75
C ARG A 117 14.69 12.75 -1.32
N TRP A 118 15.12 11.55 -1.01
CA TRP A 118 14.88 10.91 0.28
C TRP A 118 15.49 11.70 1.42
N GLU A 119 16.64 12.34 1.21
CA GLU A 119 17.31 13.15 2.23
C GLU A 119 16.43 14.26 2.78
N THR A 120 15.75 15.02 1.90
CA THR A 120 14.82 16.09 2.29
C THR A 120 13.60 15.50 2.99
N SER A 121 13.01 14.46 2.41
CA SER A 121 11.76 13.89 2.93
C SER A 121 11.96 13.21 4.29
N LEU A 122 13.04 12.44 4.46
CA LEU A 122 13.41 11.81 5.73
C LEU A 122 13.67 12.85 6.81
N GLN A 123 14.44 13.91 6.52
CA GLN A 123 14.70 15.00 7.46
C GLN A 123 13.38 15.62 7.96
N LEU A 124 12.53 16.06 7.03
CA LEU A 124 11.30 16.76 7.38
C LEU A 124 10.28 15.86 8.08
N ILE A 125 10.12 14.60 7.66
CA ILE A 125 9.23 13.65 8.35
C ILE A 125 9.71 13.42 9.79
N ILE A 126 11.01 13.24 10.00
CA ILE A 126 11.58 13.07 11.33
C ILE A 126 11.34 14.32 12.18
N ASP A 127 11.60 15.52 11.65
CA ASP A 127 11.36 16.77 12.38
C ASP A 127 9.88 16.90 12.80
N ILE A 128 8.94 16.54 11.92
CA ILE A 128 7.50 16.52 12.24
C ILE A 128 7.16 15.50 13.33
N LEU A 129 7.73 14.29 13.28
CA LEU A 129 7.51 13.28 14.31
C LEU A 129 8.08 13.70 15.67
N LEU A 130 9.26 14.33 15.68
CA LEU A 130 9.93 14.77 16.91
C LEU A 130 9.28 16.01 17.53
N SER A 131 8.64 16.84 16.70
CA SER A 131 7.95 18.07 17.11
C SER A 131 6.45 17.91 17.33
N ASN A 132 5.94 16.68 17.32
CA ASN A 132 4.52 16.37 17.46
C ASN A 132 3.62 17.17 16.49
N GLY A 133 4.07 17.34 15.25
CA GLY A 133 3.29 17.98 14.20
C GLY A 133 3.55 19.46 13.99
N ASN A 134 4.34 20.12 14.84
CA ASN A 134 4.64 21.54 14.69
C ASN A 134 6.12 21.85 14.99
N PRO A 135 6.97 21.97 13.95
CA PRO A 135 8.41 22.17 14.12
C PRO A 135 8.75 23.61 14.57
N GLY A 136 7.77 24.51 14.64
CA GLY A 136 7.94 25.85 15.20
C GLY A 136 7.86 25.90 16.73
N VAL A 137 7.52 24.78 17.39
CA VAL A 137 7.32 24.71 18.84
C VAL A 137 8.40 23.86 19.50
N GLU A 138 8.91 24.34 20.63
CA GLU A 138 9.84 23.58 21.46
C GLU A 138 9.06 22.65 22.40
N LEU A 139 9.40 21.35 22.40
CA LEU A 139 8.80 20.35 23.27
C LEU A 139 9.74 19.98 24.41
N ALA A 140 9.19 19.79 25.62
CA ALA A 140 9.96 19.33 26.77
C ALA A 140 10.48 17.89 26.60
N SER A 141 9.78 17.05 25.84
CA SER A 141 10.23 15.71 25.48
C SER A 141 9.60 15.24 24.17
N VAL A 142 10.27 14.30 23.49
CA VAL A 142 9.79 13.69 22.24
C VAL A 142 8.58 12.80 22.53
N PRO A 143 7.42 13.03 21.89
CA PRO A 143 6.20 12.25 22.13
C PRO A 143 6.39 10.78 21.77
N TYR A 144 5.73 9.90 22.54
CA TYR A 144 5.61 8.48 22.17
C TYR A 144 4.33 7.86 22.76
N PRO A 145 3.48 7.19 21.95
CA PRO A 145 3.62 7.01 20.50
C PRO A 145 3.68 8.35 19.77
N HIS A 146 4.44 8.39 18.67
CA HIS A 146 4.52 9.56 17.81
C HIS A 146 3.21 9.71 16.99
N LEU A 147 3.12 10.74 16.14
CA LEU A 147 1.97 10.92 15.25
C LEU A 147 1.66 9.65 14.43
N PRO A 148 0.39 9.36 14.15
CA PRO A 148 0.00 8.19 13.36
C PRO A 148 0.59 8.26 11.95
N ILE A 149 1.14 7.13 11.48
CA ILE A 149 1.73 7.00 10.14
C ILE A 149 0.95 5.93 9.36
N LEU A 150 0.43 6.31 8.19
CA LEU A 150 -0.24 5.43 7.25
C LEU A 150 0.69 5.21 6.05
N ALA A 151 1.29 4.02 5.90
CA ALA A 151 2.15 3.70 4.77
C ALA A 151 1.40 2.85 3.74
N CYS A 152 1.42 3.25 2.48
CA CYS A 152 0.54 2.69 1.46
C CYS A 152 1.14 1.56 0.63
N ASN A 153 2.46 1.42 0.62
CA ASN A 153 3.18 0.41 -0.13
C ASN A 153 4.37 -0.08 0.71
N MET A 154 4.61 -1.38 0.73
CA MET A 154 5.67 -2.00 1.53
C MET A 154 6.72 -2.70 0.68
N ASP A 155 6.58 -2.68 -0.64
CA ASP A 155 7.49 -3.38 -1.54
C ASP A 155 8.90 -2.83 -1.36
N LEU A 156 9.81 -3.69 -0.89
CA LEU A 156 11.22 -3.35 -0.76
C LEU A 156 11.83 -3.04 -2.13
N LEU A 157 11.45 -3.84 -3.12
CA LEU A 157 11.98 -3.85 -4.48
C LEU A 157 10.84 -3.97 -5.49
N TRP A 158 11.04 -3.40 -6.69
CA TRP A 158 10.12 -3.55 -7.82
C TRP A 158 10.88 -3.68 -9.15
N MET A 159 10.22 -4.24 -10.17
CA MET A 159 10.81 -4.43 -11.50
C MET A 159 10.51 -3.24 -12.42
N ALA A 160 11.57 -2.54 -12.83
CA ALA A 160 11.52 -1.46 -13.80
C ALA A 160 12.12 -1.92 -15.15
N GLU A 161 12.43 -0.99 -16.05
CA GLU A 161 13.03 -1.28 -17.36
C GLU A 161 14.45 -1.85 -17.27
N ALA A 162 15.11 -1.68 -16.12
CA ALA A 162 16.44 -2.23 -15.86
C ALA A 162 16.36 -3.72 -15.52
N LYS A 163 17.40 -4.48 -15.91
CA LYS A 163 17.52 -5.93 -15.61
C LYS A 163 17.49 -6.25 -14.11
N MET A 164 17.96 -5.32 -13.28
CA MET A 164 18.01 -5.48 -11.82
C MET A 164 16.86 -4.71 -11.16
N PRO A 165 16.20 -5.28 -10.13
CA PRO A 165 15.11 -4.60 -9.43
C PRO A 165 15.55 -3.27 -8.82
N ARG A 166 14.62 -2.30 -8.76
CA ARG A 166 14.83 -0.96 -8.18
C ARG A 166 14.28 -0.91 -6.76
N PHE A 167 14.79 0.00 -5.94
CA PHE A 167 14.23 0.24 -4.61
C PHE A 167 12.80 0.76 -4.71
N GLY A 168 11.89 0.14 -3.97
CA GLY A 168 10.53 0.60 -3.78
C GLY A 168 10.36 1.32 -2.44
N HIS A 169 9.11 1.66 -2.14
CA HIS A 169 8.73 2.35 -0.91
C HIS A 169 9.16 1.63 0.37
N GLY A 170 9.16 0.29 0.39
CA GLY A 170 9.64 -0.47 1.56
C GLY A 170 11.09 -0.15 1.93
N THR A 171 11.96 0.16 0.96
CA THR A 171 13.34 0.59 1.26
C THR A 171 13.35 1.97 1.95
N PHE A 172 12.47 2.88 1.54
CA PHE A 172 12.32 4.18 2.20
C PHE A 172 11.82 4.02 3.65
N LEU A 173 10.86 3.12 3.89
CA LEU A 173 10.38 2.78 5.23
C LEU A 173 11.50 2.27 6.13
N VAL A 174 12.34 1.35 5.64
CA VAL A 174 13.52 0.86 6.37
C VAL A 174 14.46 2.01 6.77
N CYS A 175 14.72 2.97 5.87
CA CYS A 175 15.53 4.14 6.21
C CYS A 175 14.88 4.99 7.31
N LEU A 176 13.60 5.32 7.16
CA LEU A 176 12.85 6.15 8.10
C LEU A 176 12.83 5.54 9.50
N GLU A 177 12.54 4.25 9.58
CA GLU A 177 12.53 3.46 10.81
C GLU A 177 13.87 3.48 11.54
N ASN A 178 14.95 3.23 10.81
CA ASN A 178 16.29 3.16 11.39
C ASN A 178 16.75 4.53 11.89
N ILE A 179 16.45 5.60 11.14
CA ILE A 179 16.76 6.97 11.57
C ILE A 179 15.98 7.31 12.84
N TYR A 180 14.66 7.08 12.86
CA TYR A 180 13.82 7.36 14.04
C TYR A 180 14.32 6.60 15.27
N LYS A 181 14.61 5.29 15.12
CA LYS A 181 15.15 4.46 16.20
C LYS A 181 16.50 4.95 16.69
N LYS A 182 17.40 5.35 15.77
CA LYS A 182 18.73 5.84 16.13
C LYS A 182 18.67 7.17 16.89
N MET A 183 17.71 8.05 16.56
CA MET A 183 17.55 9.35 17.20
C MET A 183 16.82 9.29 18.53
N THR A 184 15.81 8.42 18.65
CA THR A 184 14.90 8.40 19.82
C THR A 184 15.13 7.22 20.76
N GLY A 185 15.82 6.16 20.30
CA GLY A 185 15.90 4.88 20.98
C GLY A 185 14.60 4.05 20.95
N LYS A 186 13.55 4.52 20.26
CA LYS A 186 12.22 3.90 20.22
C LYS A 186 11.91 3.38 18.81
N GLU A 187 11.11 2.32 18.71
CA GLU A 187 10.64 1.83 17.42
C GLU A 187 9.61 2.77 16.81
N LEU A 188 9.69 2.99 15.50
CA LEU A 188 8.65 3.67 14.73
C LEU A 188 7.45 2.74 14.56
N LYS A 189 6.24 3.24 14.82
CA LYS A 189 4.99 2.49 14.75
C LYS A 189 4.10 2.98 13.62
N TYR A 190 3.60 2.06 12.82
CA TYR A 190 2.59 2.37 11.80
C TYR A 190 1.20 2.17 12.36
N GLU A 191 0.32 3.13 12.10
CA GLU A 191 -1.11 3.00 12.38
C GLU A 191 -1.76 2.10 11.33
N ALA A 192 -1.28 2.17 10.08
CA ALA A 192 -1.68 1.27 9.02
C ALA A 192 -0.56 1.01 8.01
N LEU A 193 -0.47 -0.25 7.59
CA LEU A 193 0.37 -0.73 6.50
C LEU A 193 -0.55 -1.30 5.41
N LEU A 194 -0.64 -0.56 4.30
CA LEU A 194 -1.48 -0.88 3.15
C LEU A 194 -0.62 -1.33 1.96
N GLY A 195 -1.28 -1.69 0.86
CA GLY A 195 -0.66 -2.38 -0.26
C GLY A 195 -0.62 -3.88 -0.02
N LYS A 196 -0.18 -4.65 -1.02
CA LYS A 196 0.05 -6.09 -0.86
C LYS A 196 1.27 -6.30 0.06
N PRO A 197 1.30 -7.34 0.91
CA PRO A 197 0.32 -8.41 1.07
C PRO A 197 -0.79 -8.13 2.13
N SER A 198 -1.05 -6.87 2.50
CA SER A 198 -2.01 -6.52 3.56
C SER A 198 -3.43 -7.02 3.25
N THR A 199 -4.07 -7.67 4.22
CA THR A 199 -5.46 -8.14 4.10
C THR A 199 -6.45 -6.98 3.91
N VAL A 200 -6.12 -5.78 4.39
CA VAL A 200 -6.93 -4.57 4.18
C VAL A 200 -7.08 -4.24 2.69
N THR A 201 -6.00 -4.44 1.91
CA THR A 201 -6.00 -4.23 0.47
C THR A 201 -6.95 -5.19 -0.24
N TYR A 202 -6.95 -6.46 0.15
CA TYR A 202 -7.86 -7.47 -0.41
C TYR A 202 -9.31 -7.27 0.02
N ARG A 203 -9.58 -6.84 1.27
CA ARG A 203 -10.92 -6.45 1.72
C ARG A 203 -11.47 -5.27 0.91
N TYR A 204 -10.63 -4.27 0.65
CA TYR A 204 -11.01 -3.15 -0.21
C TYR A 204 -11.26 -3.61 -1.65
N ALA A 205 -10.44 -4.52 -2.18
CA ALA A 205 -10.66 -5.09 -3.51
C ALA A 205 -11.98 -5.84 -3.62
N GLU A 206 -12.34 -6.64 -2.62
CA GLU A 206 -13.64 -7.29 -2.58
C GLU A 206 -14.79 -6.28 -2.52
N HIS A 207 -14.66 -5.21 -1.73
CA HIS A 207 -15.66 -4.15 -1.66
C HIS A 207 -15.89 -3.49 -3.02
N VAL A 208 -14.81 -3.16 -3.73
CA VAL A 208 -14.87 -2.59 -5.08
C VAL A 208 -15.50 -3.57 -6.07
N LEU A 209 -15.15 -4.86 -6.01
CA LEU A 209 -15.76 -5.89 -6.84
C LEU A 209 -17.27 -5.99 -6.59
N LYS A 210 -17.72 -5.94 -5.33
CA LYS A 210 -19.15 -5.94 -4.99
C LYS A 210 -19.89 -4.77 -5.63
N GLN A 211 -19.33 -3.56 -5.55
CA GLN A 211 -19.92 -2.38 -6.18
C GLN A 211 -20.02 -2.51 -7.71
N GLN A 212 -19.01 -3.14 -8.34
CA GLN A 212 -19.04 -3.43 -9.77
C GLN A 212 -20.09 -4.48 -10.14
N MET A 213 -20.23 -5.54 -9.34
CA MET A 213 -21.26 -6.55 -9.55
C MET A 213 -22.66 -5.93 -9.47
N GLU A 214 -22.88 -5.07 -8.47
CA GLU A 214 -24.14 -4.33 -8.29
C GLU A 214 -24.43 -3.39 -9.48
N SER A 215 -23.43 -2.64 -9.96
CA SER A 215 -23.61 -1.74 -11.10
C SER A 215 -23.85 -2.47 -12.43
N CYS A 216 -23.29 -3.68 -12.58
CA CYS A 216 -23.57 -4.59 -13.69
C CYS A 216 -24.90 -5.36 -13.56
N GLY A 217 -25.63 -5.20 -12.45
CA GLY A 217 -26.87 -5.92 -12.19
C GLY A 217 -26.68 -7.41 -11.87
N TRP A 218 -25.48 -7.83 -11.48
CA TRP A 218 -25.18 -9.21 -11.10
C TRP A 218 -25.66 -9.48 -9.67
N SER A 219 -26.71 -10.28 -9.55
CA SER A 219 -27.34 -10.60 -8.25
C SER A 219 -26.71 -11.79 -7.53
N SER A 220 -25.83 -12.55 -8.18
CA SER A 220 -25.18 -13.71 -7.58
C SER A 220 -24.13 -13.29 -6.56
N PRO A 221 -24.02 -13.97 -5.40
CA PRO A 221 -23.00 -13.64 -4.41
C PRO A 221 -21.60 -13.96 -4.94
N LEU A 222 -20.64 -13.07 -4.67
CA LEU A 222 -19.22 -13.31 -4.95
C LEU A 222 -18.73 -14.50 -4.12
N CYS A 223 -18.45 -15.64 -4.77
CA CYS A 223 -18.06 -16.88 -4.10
C CYS A 223 -16.54 -17.10 -4.10
N GLN A 224 -15.91 -16.90 -5.26
CA GLN A 224 -14.50 -17.22 -5.49
C GLN A 224 -13.74 -15.96 -5.95
N LEU A 225 -12.57 -15.74 -5.37
CA LEU A 225 -11.60 -14.75 -5.82
C LEU A 225 -10.40 -15.45 -6.42
N TYR A 226 -9.92 -14.97 -7.56
CA TYR A 226 -8.67 -15.43 -8.17
C TYR A 226 -7.72 -14.24 -8.25
N ALA A 227 -6.63 -14.30 -7.48
CA ALA A 227 -5.58 -13.29 -7.48
C ALA A 227 -4.46 -13.75 -8.41
N VAL A 228 -4.35 -13.10 -9.57
CA VAL A 228 -3.31 -13.37 -10.57
C VAL A 228 -2.19 -12.34 -10.40
N GLY A 229 -0.96 -12.80 -10.25
CA GLY A 229 0.19 -11.91 -10.10
C GLY A 229 1.53 -12.62 -10.28
N ASP A 230 2.60 -11.84 -10.33
CA ASP A 230 3.95 -12.29 -10.67
C ASP A 230 4.91 -12.31 -9.47
N ASN A 231 4.52 -11.72 -8.34
CA ASN A 231 5.37 -11.61 -7.16
C ASN A 231 4.90 -12.55 -6.01
N PRO A 232 5.65 -13.61 -5.69
CA PRO A 232 5.31 -14.53 -4.61
C PRO A 232 5.15 -13.86 -3.24
N MET A 233 5.95 -12.83 -2.95
CA MET A 233 5.95 -12.15 -1.65
C MET A 233 4.85 -11.10 -1.49
N ALA A 234 4.19 -10.71 -2.58
CA ALA A 234 3.15 -9.69 -2.59
C ALA A 234 1.80 -10.26 -3.03
N ASP A 235 1.70 -10.74 -4.27
CA ASP A 235 0.46 -11.23 -4.86
C ASP A 235 0.03 -12.54 -4.21
N ILE A 236 0.91 -13.53 -4.25
CA ILE A 236 0.62 -14.89 -3.80
C ILE A 236 0.45 -14.91 -2.29
N TYR A 237 1.42 -14.34 -1.56
CA TYR A 237 1.34 -14.20 -0.11
C TYR A 237 0.07 -13.47 0.33
N GLY A 238 -0.25 -12.33 -0.31
CA GLY A 238 -1.44 -11.55 0.04
C GLY A 238 -2.74 -12.31 -0.20
N ALA A 239 -2.85 -13.01 -1.34
CA ALA A 239 -4.02 -13.81 -1.68
C ALA A 239 -4.21 -14.98 -0.71
N ASN A 240 -3.12 -15.69 -0.38
CA ASN A 240 -3.15 -16.80 0.56
C ASN A 240 -3.45 -16.34 1.99
N LEU A 241 -2.88 -15.20 2.41
CA LEU A 241 -3.20 -14.58 3.70
C LEU A 241 -4.68 -14.17 3.77
N TYR A 242 -5.22 -13.63 2.67
CA TYR A 242 -6.63 -13.29 2.59
C TYR A 242 -7.53 -14.52 2.62
N ASN A 243 -7.18 -15.58 1.90
CA ASN A 243 -7.91 -16.85 1.94
C ASN A 243 -7.99 -17.42 3.36
N ARG A 244 -6.86 -17.40 4.09
CA ARG A 244 -6.83 -17.80 5.51
C ARG A 244 -7.77 -16.94 6.36
N TYR A 245 -7.78 -15.63 6.15
CA TYR A 245 -8.72 -14.71 6.80
C TYR A 245 -10.19 -15.10 6.51
N LEU A 246 -10.54 -15.41 5.26
CA LEU A 246 -11.90 -15.86 4.88
C LEU A 246 -12.30 -17.16 5.60
N GLN A 247 -11.38 -18.12 5.68
CA GLN A 247 -11.60 -19.39 6.39
C GLN A 247 -11.82 -19.18 7.88
N THR A 248 -10.99 -18.37 8.54
CA THR A 248 -11.17 -18.04 9.96
C THR A 248 -12.48 -17.30 10.23
N GLN A 249 -12.89 -16.37 9.36
CA GLN A 249 -14.19 -15.70 9.50
C GLN A 249 -15.37 -16.67 9.37
N ALA A 250 -15.29 -17.65 8.47
CA ALA A 250 -16.30 -18.70 8.35
C ALA A 250 -16.39 -19.55 9.62
N GLU A 251 -15.25 -19.94 10.21
CA GLU A 251 -15.19 -20.69 11.47
C GLU A 251 -15.70 -19.88 12.67
N VAL A 252 -15.35 -18.60 12.76
CA VAL A 252 -15.85 -17.69 13.81
C VAL A 252 -17.35 -17.47 13.69
N ASN A 253 -17.90 -17.32 12.47
CA ASN A 253 -19.35 -17.21 12.31
C ASN A 253 -20.11 -18.48 12.72
N VAL A 254 -19.48 -19.66 12.58
CA VAL A 254 -20.03 -20.94 13.05
C VAL A 254 -19.91 -21.08 14.58
N THR A 255 -18.82 -20.59 15.19
CA THR A 255 -18.53 -20.72 16.62
C THR A 255 -19.06 -19.57 17.49
N ALA A 256 -19.28 -18.38 16.94
CA ALA A 256 -19.93 -17.25 17.61
C ALA A 256 -21.44 -17.47 17.82
N MET A 257 -22.03 -18.47 17.15
CA MET A 257 -23.32 -19.05 17.56
C MET A 257 -23.23 -19.92 18.82
N ALA A 258 -22.04 -20.15 19.39
CA ALA A 258 -21.81 -21.09 20.49
C ALA A 258 -21.10 -20.53 21.74
N ALA A 259 -20.31 -19.45 21.72
CA ALA A 259 -19.82 -18.80 22.96
C ALA A 259 -19.12 -17.46 22.72
N GLU A 260 -19.33 -16.50 23.64
CA GLU A 260 -18.58 -15.26 23.78
C GLU A 260 -17.26 -15.45 24.56
N ARG A 261 -16.32 -14.50 24.33
CA ARG A 261 -15.00 -14.23 24.98
C ARG A 261 -13.80 -14.85 24.24
N GLU A 262 -12.65 -14.20 24.02
CA GLU A 262 -12.10 -12.92 24.50
C GLU A 262 -10.92 -12.45 23.60
N LYS A 263 -10.54 -11.18 23.80
CA LYS A 263 -9.49 -10.33 23.19
C LYS A 263 -8.13 -10.96 22.80
N HIS A 264 -7.75 -10.83 21.52
CA HIS A 264 -6.45 -10.30 21.07
C HIS A 264 -6.43 -10.13 19.53
N LEU A 265 -6.52 -8.89 19.02
CA LEU A 265 -6.20 -8.39 17.65
C LEU A 265 -6.95 -7.07 17.41
N GLU A 266 -6.65 -6.04 18.20
CA GLU A 266 -7.24 -4.71 18.07
C GLU A 266 -6.36 -3.79 17.20
N ILE A 267 -6.24 -4.06 15.89
CA ILE A 267 -5.72 -3.10 14.88
C ILE A 267 -6.53 -3.18 13.56
N GLN A 268 -7.77 -3.68 13.57
CA GLN A 268 -8.56 -3.89 12.33
C GLN A 268 -10.05 -3.55 12.43
N ARG A 269 -10.47 -2.77 13.43
CA ARG A 269 -11.90 -2.50 13.68
C ARG A 269 -12.52 -1.36 12.86
N ASP A 270 -11.75 -0.46 12.25
CA ASP A 270 -12.33 0.77 11.72
C ASP A 270 -12.43 0.88 10.19
N CYS A 271 -12.11 -0.19 9.45
CA CYS A 271 -12.62 -0.29 8.07
C CYS A 271 -14.08 -0.78 8.15
N SER A 272 -15.04 0.15 8.00
CA SER A 272 -16.50 -0.04 7.97
C SER A 272 -17.00 -0.92 6.79
N VAL A 273 -16.15 -1.77 6.24
CA VAL A 273 -16.47 -2.71 5.17
C VAL A 273 -17.30 -3.84 5.77
N SER A 274 -18.44 -4.13 5.14
CA SER A 274 -19.32 -5.25 5.51
C SER A 274 -18.54 -6.56 5.61
N VAL A 275 -19.11 -7.54 6.33
CA VAL A 275 -18.62 -8.93 6.34
C VAL A 275 -18.32 -9.38 4.90
N SER A 276 -17.14 -9.98 4.70
CA SER A 276 -16.73 -10.53 3.41
C SER A 276 -17.76 -11.56 2.93
N SER A 277 -18.14 -11.51 1.66
CA SER A 277 -19.04 -12.50 1.05
C SER A 277 -18.28 -13.59 0.29
N ALA A 278 -17.01 -13.34 -0.05
CA ALA A 278 -16.16 -14.31 -0.70
C ALA A 278 -15.91 -15.50 0.23
N LYS A 279 -15.97 -16.72 -0.32
CA LYS A 279 -15.75 -17.96 0.44
C LYS A 279 -14.28 -18.39 0.41
N SER A 280 -13.59 -18.09 -0.69
CA SER A 280 -12.17 -18.41 -0.84
C SER A 280 -11.48 -17.46 -1.82
N CYS A 281 -10.16 -17.37 -1.68
CA CYS A 281 -9.26 -16.64 -2.54
C CYS A 281 -8.14 -17.59 -3.00
N HIS A 282 -7.95 -17.74 -4.31
CA HIS A 282 -6.95 -18.62 -4.91
C HIS A 282 -5.86 -17.79 -5.57
N SER A 283 -4.61 -18.17 -5.35
CA SER A 283 -3.44 -17.50 -5.91
C SER A 283 -2.98 -18.17 -7.19
N ILE A 284 -2.80 -17.38 -8.26
CA ILE A 284 -2.26 -17.83 -9.55
C ILE A 284 -0.98 -17.04 -9.85
N LEU A 285 0.16 -17.73 -9.85
CA LEU A 285 1.45 -17.14 -10.16
C LEU A 285 1.73 -17.21 -11.65
N VAL A 286 2.02 -16.06 -12.27
CA VAL A 286 2.47 -15.97 -13.66
C VAL A 286 4.00 -15.86 -13.74
N CYS A 287 4.58 -16.36 -14.82
CA CYS A 287 6.03 -16.48 -15.02
C CYS A 287 6.65 -15.34 -15.85
N THR A 288 5.89 -14.27 -16.09
CA THR A 288 6.23 -13.17 -17.00
C THR A 288 6.75 -11.90 -16.31
N GLY A 289 7.01 -11.95 -15.00
CA GLY A 289 7.39 -10.78 -14.20
C GLY A 289 8.52 -11.06 -13.19
N VAL A 290 8.33 -10.62 -11.94
CA VAL A 290 9.26 -10.80 -10.82
C VAL A 290 9.67 -12.27 -10.68
N TYR A 291 8.70 -13.17 -10.70
CA TYR A 291 8.96 -14.60 -10.78
C TYR A 291 9.24 -15.03 -12.22
N ASN A 292 10.41 -15.63 -12.43
CA ASN A 292 10.79 -16.22 -13.71
C ASN A 292 11.49 -17.58 -13.46
N PRO A 293 10.86 -18.72 -13.83
CA PRO A 293 11.42 -20.05 -13.62
C PRO A 293 12.67 -20.34 -14.47
N HIS A 294 12.94 -19.53 -15.50
CA HIS A 294 14.10 -19.62 -16.38
C HIS A 294 15.11 -18.48 -16.16
N GLY A 295 14.91 -17.62 -15.15
CA GLY A 295 15.88 -16.61 -14.76
C GLY A 295 17.08 -17.23 -14.04
N ASP A 296 18.24 -16.57 -14.08
CA ASP A 296 19.47 -16.95 -13.37
C ASP A 296 19.35 -16.78 -11.83
N MET A 297 18.20 -17.12 -11.24
CA MET A 297 18.00 -17.17 -9.80
C MET A 297 18.42 -18.56 -9.28
N PRO A 298 19.11 -18.67 -8.12
CA PRO A 298 19.72 -19.92 -7.69
C PRO A 298 18.66 -21.03 -7.55
N THR A 299 18.79 -22.05 -8.40
CA THR A 299 17.98 -23.27 -8.43
C THR A 299 18.27 -24.16 -7.22
N GLY A 300 17.75 -23.79 -6.06
CA GLY A 300 17.78 -24.62 -4.87
C GLY A 300 16.57 -24.33 -3.99
N GLN A 301 15.67 -25.31 -3.83
CA GLN A 301 14.56 -25.25 -2.88
C GLN A 301 15.01 -25.01 -1.43
N GLU A 302 16.30 -25.23 -1.13
CA GLU A 302 16.91 -24.95 0.17
C GLU A 302 17.29 -23.47 0.40
N ASN A 303 17.36 -22.63 -0.65
CA ASN A 303 17.78 -21.22 -0.53
C ASN A 303 16.63 -20.20 -0.44
N ILE A 304 15.38 -20.60 -0.69
CA ILE A 304 14.21 -19.71 -0.52
C ILE A 304 13.94 -19.44 0.97
N LEU A 305 14.34 -20.39 1.85
CA LEU A 305 14.15 -20.27 3.30
C LEU A 305 15.23 -19.42 3.99
N GLU A 306 16.44 -19.35 3.43
CA GLU A 306 17.55 -18.48 3.90
C GLU A 306 17.64 -17.15 3.14
N THR A 307 16.84 -16.93 2.09
CA THR A 307 16.79 -15.63 1.42
C THR A 307 16.17 -14.62 2.36
N VAL A 308 16.95 -13.59 2.69
CA VAL A 308 16.59 -12.44 3.51
C VAL A 308 15.11 -12.07 3.30
N SER A 309 14.27 -12.26 4.31
CA SER A 309 12.87 -11.89 4.24
C SER A 309 12.79 -10.40 3.88
N HIS A 310 12.28 -10.10 2.69
CA HIS A 310 12.10 -8.74 2.18
C HIS A 310 10.75 -8.15 2.59
N GLY A 311 9.97 -8.87 3.40
CA GLY A 311 8.73 -8.38 3.98
C GLY A 311 8.98 -7.29 5.02
N HIS A 312 8.00 -6.41 5.20
CA HIS A 312 8.06 -5.41 6.26
C HIS A 312 8.08 -6.09 7.63
N ARG A 313 8.88 -5.58 8.57
CA ARG A 313 9.13 -6.21 9.89
C ARG A 313 7.88 -6.48 10.74
N ASP A 314 6.83 -5.68 10.54
CA ASP A 314 5.56 -5.80 11.27
C ASP A 314 4.66 -6.91 10.69
N PHE A 315 5.10 -7.60 9.63
CA PHE A 315 4.45 -8.80 9.11
C PHE A 315 5.21 -10.03 9.57
N HIS A 316 4.53 -10.90 10.30
CA HIS A 316 5.06 -12.23 10.59
C HIS A 316 5.07 -13.06 9.30
N PHE A 317 6.27 -13.36 8.83
CA PHE A 317 6.48 -14.19 7.65
C PHE A 317 6.10 -15.66 7.95
N ASP A 318 5.19 -16.20 7.14
CA ASP A 318 4.83 -17.61 7.12
C ASP A 318 5.22 -18.19 5.75
N PRO A 319 6.24 -19.07 5.67
CA PRO A 319 6.71 -19.63 4.41
C PRO A 319 5.64 -20.47 3.70
N ASN A 320 4.62 -20.95 4.40
CA ASN A 320 3.53 -21.72 3.77
C ASN A 320 2.62 -20.82 2.92
N LEU A 321 2.72 -19.50 3.05
CA LEU A 321 1.90 -18.55 2.29
C LEU A 321 2.54 -18.11 0.98
N VAL A 322 3.80 -18.46 0.68
CA VAL A 322 4.44 -18.10 -0.61
C VAL A 322 4.14 -19.10 -1.73
N GLU A 323 3.58 -20.27 -1.41
CA GLU A 323 3.23 -21.28 -2.41
C GLU A 323 1.91 -20.91 -3.11
N ALA A 324 1.96 -20.79 -4.45
CA ALA A 324 0.78 -20.45 -5.24
C ALA A 324 -0.14 -21.66 -5.39
N SER A 325 -1.46 -21.41 -5.44
CA SER A 325 -2.44 -22.47 -5.71
C SER A 325 -2.23 -23.05 -7.11
N HIS A 326 -1.86 -22.19 -8.06
CA HIS A 326 -1.54 -22.54 -9.43
C HIS A 326 -0.37 -21.71 -9.97
N VAL A 327 0.42 -22.28 -10.87
CA VAL A 327 1.49 -21.60 -11.60
C VAL A 327 1.24 -21.78 -13.09
N VAL A 328 1.28 -20.69 -13.85
CA VAL A 328 1.01 -20.66 -15.30
C VAL A 328 2.03 -19.77 -16.00
N HIS A 329 2.14 -19.87 -17.33
CA HIS A 329 3.12 -19.08 -18.08
C HIS A 329 2.82 -17.59 -18.00
N ASP A 330 1.60 -17.18 -18.36
CA ASP A 330 1.19 -15.78 -18.43
C ASP A 330 -0.27 -15.55 -18.01
N VAL A 331 -0.72 -14.30 -18.15
CA VAL A 331 -2.08 -13.90 -17.76
C VAL A 331 -3.17 -14.55 -18.62
N ASN A 332 -2.89 -14.90 -19.89
CA ASN A 332 -3.88 -15.58 -20.73
C ASN A 332 -4.15 -16.99 -20.20
N ASP A 333 -3.08 -17.74 -19.92
CA ASP A 333 -3.19 -19.08 -19.31
C ASP A 333 -3.90 -19.03 -17.95
N ALA A 334 -3.69 -17.96 -17.16
CA ALA A 334 -4.40 -17.75 -15.90
C ALA A 334 -5.91 -17.62 -16.10
N VAL A 335 -6.35 -16.85 -17.10
CA VAL A 335 -7.77 -16.66 -17.41
C VAL A 335 -8.39 -17.96 -17.94
N GLU A 336 -7.69 -18.68 -18.82
CA GLU A 336 -8.14 -19.98 -19.33
C GLU A 336 -8.32 -21.00 -18.20
N LEU A 337 -7.36 -21.04 -17.27
CA LEU A 337 -7.45 -21.89 -16.07
C LEU A 337 -8.67 -21.56 -15.22
N VAL A 338 -8.97 -20.27 -15.01
CA VAL A 338 -10.16 -19.84 -14.25
C VAL A 338 -11.44 -20.27 -14.96
N PHE A 339 -11.54 -20.11 -16.28
CA PHE A 339 -12.70 -20.58 -17.03
C PHE A 339 -12.88 -22.09 -16.93
N GLN A 340 -11.81 -22.87 -17.00
CA GLN A 340 -11.86 -24.32 -16.81
C GLN A 340 -12.33 -24.70 -15.40
N LYS A 341 -11.81 -24.04 -14.36
CA LYS A 341 -12.17 -24.28 -12.94
C LYS A 341 -13.63 -23.98 -12.64
N GLU A 342 -14.15 -22.90 -13.21
CA GLU A 342 -15.54 -22.46 -13.03
C GLU A 342 -16.52 -23.10 -14.03
N ASN A 343 -16.05 -24.06 -14.85
CA ASN A 343 -16.84 -24.68 -15.93
C ASN A 343 -17.49 -23.65 -16.88
N TRP A 344 -16.81 -22.52 -17.10
CA TRP A 344 -17.27 -21.48 -18.00
C TRP A 344 -17.05 -21.93 -19.45
N LYS A 345 -18.13 -22.05 -20.20
CA LYS A 345 -18.06 -22.33 -21.64
C LYS A 345 -17.85 -21.01 -22.36
N GLN A 346 -16.75 -20.87 -23.11
CA GLN A 346 -16.64 -19.81 -24.09
C GLN A 346 -17.68 -20.08 -25.19
N GLU A 347 -18.70 -19.23 -25.27
CA GLU A 347 -19.65 -19.20 -26.39
C GLU A 347 -19.07 -18.45 -27.58
#